data_AF-A0A388LI59-F1
#
_entry.id   AF-A0A388LI59-F1
#
_cell.length_a   1.000
_cell.length_b   1.000
_cell.length_c   1.000
_cell.angle_alpha   90.00
_cell.angle_beta   90.00
_cell.angle_gamma   90.00
#
_symmetry.space_group_name_H-M   'P 1'
#
loop_
_entity.id
_entity.type
_entity.pdbx_description
1 polymer ?
#
loop_
_entity_poly.entity_id
_entity_poly.type
_entity_poly.pdbx_seq_one_letter_code
_entity_poly.pdbx_strand_id
1 'polypeptide(L)'
;MKKSQYPASVVKLKLPMVNGTLDIYQVVQKELLPTPAKSHYTFNLRDIGKVFLGMRYAPAGIEDTDKLTRIWAHECLRVFHDRLTNEDDREWFYKMLADMIEKHFKERFGKVFAPITRSTSRADTRGDALRYIMAGDFMKLGADNMQYDEITDENAVFKVMESYLEDYNANTNKPMNLVLFLFAIHHVCRICRVIKQPGGNVLLVGVGGSGRQSLAKLAASIEMFSVSQVELTKSYGMTEWREDLRQVLRKAGELDKRVMFLFSDTQIKKEGFIEDINSLLNTGEVPNLFEQGDVSMIAENVRGRAKRDGREGTRAQLFAYFVDECQRNLRVALVCV
;
A
#
# COMPACT_ATOMS: atom_id res chain seq x y z
N MET A 1 8.26 23.40 -24.78
CA MET A 1 7.42 22.73 -23.75
C MET A 1 6.63 21.62 -24.42
N LYS A 2 6.79 20.36 -24.02
CA LYS A 2 5.93 19.27 -24.53
C LYS A 2 4.47 19.61 -24.16
N LYS A 3 3.54 19.59 -25.13
CA LYS A 3 2.11 19.75 -24.85
C LYS A 3 1.70 18.73 -23.78
N SER A 4 0.96 19.18 -22.76
CA SER A 4 0.39 18.29 -21.75
C SER A 4 -0.48 17.24 -22.45
N GLN A 5 -0.31 15.96 -22.08
CA GLN A 5 -1.16 14.86 -22.56
C GLN A 5 -2.59 14.95 -21.99
N TYR A 6 -2.79 15.74 -20.94
CA TYR A 6 -4.08 15.93 -20.27
C TYR A 6 -4.84 17.15 -20.80
N PRO A 7 -6.20 17.11 -20.82
CA PRO A 7 -7.04 18.25 -21.14
C PRO A 7 -6.75 19.47 -20.26
N ALA A 8 -7.02 20.67 -20.79
CA ALA A 8 -6.78 21.92 -20.06
C ALA A 8 -7.57 22.02 -18.75
N SER A 9 -8.76 21.42 -18.68
CA SER A 9 -9.58 21.31 -17.46
C SER A 9 -8.84 20.57 -16.35
N VAL A 10 -8.21 19.45 -16.66
CA VAL A 10 -7.43 18.63 -15.73
C VAL A 10 -6.14 19.32 -15.31
N VAL A 11 -5.44 19.96 -16.25
CA VAL A 11 -4.20 20.71 -15.94
C VAL A 11 -4.46 21.85 -14.94
N LYS A 12 -5.64 22.49 -14.99
CA LYS A 12 -6.04 23.53 -14.02
C LYS A 12 -6.13 23.03 -12.59
N LEU A 13 -6.35 21.73 -12.37
CA LEU A 13 -6.44 21.14 -11.02
C LEU A 13 -5.08 20.97 -10.32
N LYS A 14 -3.95 21.16 -11.03
CA LYS A 14 -2.61 21.04 -10.45
C LYS A 14 -2.41 21.91 -9.20
N LEU A 15 -2.71 23.21 -9.30
CA LEU A 15 -2.54 24.14 -8.18
C LEU A 15 -3.54 23.88 -7.04
N PRO A 16 -4.84 23.64 -7.30
CA PRO A 16 -5.79 23.17 -6.30
C PRO A 16 -5.31 21.95 -5.51
N MET A 17 -4.83 20.90 -6.18
CA MET A 17 -4.33 19.69 -5.51
C MET A 17 -3.11 19.98 -4.63
N VAL A 18 -2.14 20.75 -5.13
CA VAL A 18 -0.93 21.11 -4.36
C VAL A 18 -1.29 21.94 -3.13
N ASN A 19 -2.08 23.00 -3.32
CA ASN A 19 -2.46 23.89 -2.22
C ASN A 19 -3.37 23.17 -1.21
N GLY A 20 -4.31 22.35 -1.68
CA GLY A 20 -5.17 21.54 -0.81
C GLY A 20 -4.39 20.54 0.03
N THR A 21 -3.41 19.84 -0.56
CA THR A 21 -2.57 18.90 0.20
C THR A 21 -1.67 19.63 1.21
N LEU A 22 -1.15 20.82 0.88
CA LEU A 22 -0.37 21.65 1.81
C LEU A 22 -1.22 22.14 2.98
N ASP A 23 -2.43 22.65 2.71
CA ASP A 23 -3.35 23.11 3.75
C ASP A 23 -3.81 21.96 4.65
N ILE A 24 -4.14 20.79 4.08
CA ILE A 24 -4.43 19.57 4.86
C ILE A 24 -3.27 19.22 5.78
N TYR A 25 -2.04 19.20 5.25
CA TYR A 25 -0.85 18.88 6.04
C TYR A 25 -0.66 19.87 7.20
N GLN A 26 -0.80 21.17 6.95
CA GLN A 26 -0.68 22.20 7.98
C GLN A 26 -1.75 22.06 9.07
N VAL A 27 -3.00 21.80 8.69
CA VAL A 27 -4.10 21.59 9.64
C VAL A 27 -3.87 20.32 10.46
N VAL A 28 -3.50 19.22 9.82
CA VAL A 28 -3.20 17.95 10.49
C VAL A 28 -2.04 18.10 11.47
N GLN A 29 -0.94 18.78 11.09
CA GLN A 29 0.18 19.01 12.01
C GLN A 29 -0.20 19.83 13.24
N LYS A 30 -1.16 20.75 13.10
CA LYS A 30 -1.60 21.62 14.19
C LYS A 30 -2.59 20.91 15.12
N GLU A 31 -3.57 20.21 14.56
CA GLU A 31 -4.71 19.67 15.31
C GLU A 31 -4.48 18.21 15.78
N LEU A 32 -3.67 17.42 15.07
CA LEU A 32 -3.42 15.99 15.36
C LEU A 32 -2.01 15.76 15.92
N LEU A 33 -1.77 16.30 17.12
CA LEU A 33 -0.49 16.16 17.82
C LEU A 33 -0.30 14.75 18.40
N PRO A 34 0.93 14.22 18.41
CA PRO A 34 1.24 12.95 19.03
C PRO A 34 1.06 13.06 20.55
N THR A 35 0.32 12.09 21.11
CA THR A 35 0.11 11.93 22.56
C THR A 35 0.47 10.50 22.95
N PRO A 36 0.63 10.16 24.25
CA PRO A 36 0.88 8.77 24.65
C PRO A 36 -0.14 7.76 24.10
N ALA A 37 -1.42 8.16 24.00
CA ALA A 37 -2.48 7.32 23.44
C ALA A 37 -2.47 7.26 21.89
N LYS A 38 -1.84 8.24 21.23
CA LYS A 38 -1.82 8.42 19.77
C LYS A 38 -0.40 8.69 19.27
N SER A 39 0.59 7.94 19.75
CA SER A 39 2.03 8.22 19.52
C SER A 39 2.43 8.11 18.05
N HIS A 40 1.67 7.34 17.27
CA HIS A 40 1.85 7.16 15.83
C HIS A 40 1.29 8.31 14.98
N TYR A 41 0.66 9.32 15.58
CA TYR A 41 0.20 10.54 14.90
C TYR A 41 1.39 11.46 14.60
N THR A 42 2.28 10.97 13.74
CA THR A 42 3.47 11.67 13.27
C THR A 42 3.29 11.97 11.79
N PHE A 43 3.40 13.26 11.43
CA PHE A 43 3.20 13.73 10.07
C PHE A 43 4.38 14.60 9.65
N ASN A 44 4.94 14.32 8.48
CA ASN A 44 6.11 15.04 7.95
C ASN A 44 5.97 15.32 6.44
N LEU A 45 6.91 16.09 5.89
CA LEU A 45 6.86 16.50 4.47
C LEU A 45 6.86 15.33 3.47
N ARG A 46 7.32 14.13 3.86
CA ARG A 46 7.24 12.94 3.00
C ARG A 46 5.79 12.52 2.75
N ASP A 47 4.88 12.84 3.67
CA ASP A 47 3.46 12.50 3.54
C ASP A 47 2.81 13.26 2.39
N ILE A 48 3.18 14.53 2.18
CA ILE A 48 2.77 15.29 0.98
C ILE A 48 3.23 14.55 -0.28
N GLY A 49 4.50 14.12 -0.32
CA GLY A 49 5.05 13.34 -1.43
C GLY A 49 4.31 12.02 -1.67
N LYS A 50 3.89 11.32 -0.61
CA LYS A 50 3.13 10.06 -0.70
C LYS A 50 1.75 10.24 -1.33
N VAL A 51 1.08 11.38 -1.12
CA VAL A 51 -0.20 11.68 -1.80
C VAL A 51 0.03 11.70 -3.31
N PHE A 52 1.02 12.47 -3.77
CA PHE A 52 1.31 12.57 -5.21
C PHE A 52 1.92 11.29 -5.80
N LEU A 53 2.66 10.51 -5.01
CA LEU A 53 3.12 9.18 -5.41
C LEU A 53 1.93 8.24 -5.66
N GLY A 54 0.88 8.32 -4.85
CA GLY A 54 -0.38 7.61 -5.10
C GLY A 54 -1.10 8.10 -6.35
N MET A 55 -1.23 9.42 -6.50
CA MET A 55 -1.85 10.05 -7.68
C MET A 55 -1.17 9.68 -9.00
N ARG A 56 0.13 9.37 -8.97
CA ARG A 56 0.88 8.91 -10.15
C ARG A 56 0.29 7.63 -10.77
N TYR A 57 -0.42 6.82 -9.99
CA TYR A 57 -1.04 5.59 -10.48
C TYR A 57 -2.41 5.81 -11.12
N ALA A 58 -3.00 7.01 -10.99
CA ALA A 58 -4.29 7.32 -11.60
C ALA A 58 -4.27 7.07 -13.13
N PRO A 59 -5.43 6.78 -13.76
CA PRO A 59 -5.47 6.35 -15.16
C PRO A 59 -4.86 7.39 -16.10
N ALA A 60 -4.04 6.90 -17.05
CA ALA A 60 -3.49 7.73 -18.10
C ALA A 60 -4.63 8.26 -18.99
N GLY A 61 -4.71 9.58 -19.16
CA GLY A 61 -5.77 10.20 -19.97
C GLY A 61 -7.09 10.46 -19.23
N ILE A 62 -7.08 10.53 -17.90
CA ILE A 62 -8.25 11.04 -17.16
C ILE A 62 -8.68 12.42 -17.70
N GLU A 63 -9.94 12.55 -18.08
CA GLU A 63 -10.54 13.80 -18.58
C GLU A 63 -11.54 14.40 -17.58
N ASP A 64 -12.17 13.55 -16.77
CA ASP A 64 -13.12 13.93 -15.73
C ASP A 64 -12.40 14.55 -14.52
N THR A 65 -12.67 15.84 -14.30
CA THR A 65 -12.14 16.63 -13.18
C THR A 65 -12.68 16.18 -11.84
N ASP A 66 -13.92 15.73 -11.77
CA ASP A 66 -14.56 15.31 -10.53
C ASP A 66 -13.97 13.96 -10.11
N LYS A 67 -13.77 13.04 -11.05
CA LYS A 67 -13.04 11.79 -10.83
C LYS A 67 -11.62 12.02 -10.33
N LEU A 68 -10.88 12.93 -10.95
CA LEU A 68 -9.52 13.23 -10.49
C LEU A 68 -9.51 13.79 -9.06
N THR A 69 -10.52 14.60 -8.72
CA THR A 69 -10.71 15.14 -7.37
C THR A 69 -11.04 14.03 -6.37
N ARG A 70 -11.87 13.04 -6.75
CA ARG A 70 -12.15 11.86 -5.92
C ARG A 70 -10.90 11.02 -5.68
N ILE A 71 -10.08 10.75 -6.70
CA ILE A 71 -8.81 10.02 -6.54
C ILE A 71 -7.85 10.80 -5.62
N TRP A 72 -7.77 12.12 -5.76
CA TRP A 72 -6.99 12.95 -4.83
C TRP A 72 -7.48 12.84 -3.38
N ALA A 73 -8.80 12.91 -3.17
CA ALA A 73 -9.38 12.72 -1.85
C ALA A 73 -9.10 11.31 -1.28
N HIS A 74 -9.18 10.27 -2.12
CA HIS A 74 -8.79 8.91 -1.75
C HIS A 74 -7.35 8.86 -1.26
N GLU A 75 -6.40 9.45 -1.98
CA GLU A 75 -4.99 9.45 -1.59
C GLU A 75 -4.72 10.26 -0.32
N CYS A 76 -5.43 11.37 -0.10
CA CYS A 76 -5.39 12.08 1.18
C CYS A 76 -5.87 11.18 2.34
N LEU A 77 -6.92 10.38 2.15
CA LEU A 77 -7.37 9.43 3.16
C LEU A 77 -6.34 8.33 3.42
N ARG A 78 -5.74 7.74 2.37
CA ARG A 78 -4.73 6.68 2.53
C ARG A 78 -3.49 7.17 3.28
N VAL A 79 -3.10 8.42 3.09
CA VAL A 79 -1.88 8.97 3.68
C VAL A 79 -2.10 9.48 5.11
N PHE A 80 -3.19 10.21 5.36
CA PHE A 80 -3.42 10.91 6.62
C PHE A 80 -4.48 10.20 7.48
N HIS A 81 -5.62 9.84 6.91
CA HIS A 81 -6.76 9.29 7.66
C HIS A 81 -6.52 7.85 8.15
N ASP A 82 -5.83 7.00 7.38
CA ASP A 82 -5.62 5.60 7.78
C ASP A 82 -4.78 5.42 9.06
N ARG A 83 -4.08 6.47 9.52
CA ARG A 83 -3.37 6.47 10.82
C ARG A 83 -4.30 6.73 12.00
N LEU A 84 -5.51 7.23 11.77
CA LEU A 84 -6.41 7.66 12.83
C LEU A 84 -7.10 6.46 13.47
N THR A 85 -7.06 6.40 14.80
CA THR A 85 -7.61 5.30 15.60
C THR A 85 -8.90 5.67 16.31
N ASN A 86 -9.10 6.95 16.65
CA ASN A 86 -10.34 7.44 17.23
C ASN A 86 -11.38 7.78 16.14
N GLU A 87 -12.64 7.43 16.39
CA GLU A 87 -13.75 7.82 15.52
C GLU A 87 -13.93 9.34 15.46
N ASP A 88 -13.75 10.09 16.55
CA ASP A 88 -13.90 11.56 16.49
C ASP A 88 -12.88 12.21 15.52
N ASP A 89 -11.65 11.72 15.53
CA ASP A 89 -10.59 12.22 14.63
C ASP A 89 -10.91 11.86 13.18
N ARG A 90 -11.47 10.66 12.94
CA ARG A 90 -11.91 10.20 11.60
C ARG A 90 -13.06 11.06 11.08
N GLU A 91 -14.08 11.27 11.90
CA GLU A 91 -15.23 12.14 11.61
C GLU A 91 -14.80 13.58 11.30
N TRP A 92 -13.88 14.11 12.11
CA TRP A 92 -13.31 15.44 11.89
C TRP A 92 -12.57 15.50 10.56
N PHE A 93 -11.75 14.50 10.25
CA PHE A 93 -10.97 14.48 9.01
C PHE A 93 -11.85 14.42 7.76
N TYR A 94 -12.96 13.66 7.77
CA TYR A 94 -13.90 13.63 6.65
C TYR A 94 -14.51 15.01 6.37
N LYS A 95 -14.94 15.72 7.41
CA LYS A 95 -15.50 17.07 7.30
C LYS A 95 -14.45 18.05 6.78
N MET A 96 -13.25 18.03 7.38
CA MET A 96 -12.14 18.88 6.96
C MET A 96 -11.76 18.62 5.50
N LEU A 97 -11.69 17.36 5.05
CA LEU A 97 -11.38 17.02 3.67
C LEU A 97 -12.48 17.51 2.71
N ALA A 98 -13.75 17.39 3.08
CA ALA A 98 -14.86 17.94 2.30
C ALA A 98 -14.74 19.47 2.15
N ASP A 99 -14.46 20.19 3.23
CA ASP A 99 -14.25 21.64 3.22
C ASP A 99 -13.06 22.05 2.33
N MET A 100 -11.96 21.27 2.36
CA MET A 100 -10.79 21.53 1.52
C MET A 100 -11.09 21.34 0.03
N ILE A 101 -11.95 20.38 -0.31
CA ILE A 101 -12.41 20.19 -1.70
C ILE A 101 -13.16 21.44 -2.17
N GLU A 102 -14.15 21.90 -1.40
CA GLU A 102 -14.92 23.08 -1.78
C GLU A 102 -14.04 24.35 -1.83
N LYS A 103 -13.11 24.49 -0.88
CA LYS A 103 -12.20 25.63 -0.79
C LYS A 103 -11.24 25.71 -1.98
N HIS A 104 -10.56 24.62 -2.33
CA HIS A 104 -9.47 24.63 -3.32
C HIS A 104 -9.94 24.33 -4.73
N PHE A 105 -10.89 23.42 -4.91
CA PHE A 105 -11.39 23.00 -6.22
C PHE A 105 -12.55 23.87 -6.70
N LYS A 106 -13.17 24.67 -5.82
CA LYS A 106 -14.32 25.54 -6.12
C LYS A 106 -15.53 24.78 -6.66
N GLU A 107 -15.67 23.52 -6.23
CA GLU A 107 -16.75 22.61 -6.61
C GLU A 107 -17.49 22.15 -5.35
N ARG A 108 -18.80 21.92 -5.45
CA ARG A 108 -19.59 21.43 -4.30
C ARG A 108 -19.27 19.97 -4.02
N PHE A 109 -19.02 19.62 -2.76
CA PHE A 109 -18.67 18.26 -2.37
C PHE A 109 -19.72 17.25 -2.84
N GLY A 110 -21.00 17.52 -2.57
CA GLY A 110 -22.11 16.64 -2.97
C GLY A 110 -22.24 16.43 -4.49
N LYS A 111 -21.76 17.35 -5.33
CA LYS A 111 -21.68 17.15 -6.79
C LYS A 111 -20.56 16.17 -7.12
N VAL A 112 -19.36 16.43 -6.61
CA VAL A 112 -18.17 15.62 -6.89
C VAL A 112 -18.33 14.17 -6.44
N PHE A 113 -19.04 13.93 -5.33
CA PHE A 113 -19.21 12.59 -4.74
C PHE A 113 -20.56 11.93 -5.01
N ALA A 114 -21.41 12.52 -5.84
CA ALA A 114 -22.72 11.97 -6.20
C ALA A 114 -22.68 10.48 -6.62
N PRO A 115 -21.66 9.98 -7.36
CA PRO A 115 -21.59 8.55 -7.74
C PRO A 115 -21.36 7.56 -6.57
N ILE A 116 -20.93 8.03 -5.39
CA ILE A 116 -20.51 7.17 -4.25
C ILE A 116 -21.50 7.26 -3.08
N THR A 117 -22.41 8.23 -3.07
CA THR A 117 -23.34 8.46 -1.94
C THR A 117 -24.38 7.35 -1.82
N ARG A 118 -24.41 6.67 -0.65
CA ARG A 118 -25.29 5.52 -0.36
C ARG A 118 -26.68 5.81 0.20
N SER A 119 -27.05 7.06 0.50
CA SER A 119 -28.35 7.31 1.16
C SER A 119 -29.03 8.63 0.77
N THR A 120 -30.18 8.46 0.13
CA THR A 120 -31.50 9.07 0.40
C THR A 120 -31.55 10.52 0.92
N SER A 121 -32.08 11.40 0.07
CA SER A 121 -32.79 12.64 0.43
C SER A 121 -32.07 13.81 1.11
N ARG A 122 -30.79 13.71 1.50
CA ARG A 122 -29.98 14.89 1.87
C ARG A 122 -28.69 14.89 1.07
N ALA A 123 -28.41 16.00 0.38
CA ALA A 123 -27.11 16.22 -0.25
C ALA A 123 -26.02 16.00 0.82
N ASP A 124 -25.09 15.10 0.55
CA ASP A 124 -23.96 14.84 1.44
C ASP A 124 -23.11 16.11 1.54
N THR A 125 -23.17 16.74 2.71
CA THR A 125 -22.43 17.96 3.05
C THR A 125 -21.43 17.73 4.17
N ARG A 126 -21.30 16.49 4.68
CA ARG A 126 -20.46 16.17 5.84
C ARG A 126 -19.29 15.26 5.51
N GLY A 127 -19.16 14.85 4.25
CA GLY A 127 -18.08 13.98 3.79
C GLY A 127 -18.38 12.50 4.00
N ASP A 128 -19.65 12.10 4.17
CA ASP A 128 -19.98 10.70 4.47
C ASP A 128 -19.63 9.75 3.31
N ALA A 129 -19.69 10.22 2.06
CA ALA A 129 -19.26 9.49 0.88
C ALA A 129 -17.76 9.15 0.91
N LEU A 130 -16.93 9.91 1.63
CA LEU A 130 -15.49 9.60 1.77
C LEU A 130 -15.24 8.27 2.50
N ARG A 131 -16.21 7.76 3.25
CA ARG A 131 -16.09 6.44 3.91
C ARG A 131 -16.12 5.30 2.91
N TYR A 132 -16.83 5.49 1.80
CA TYR A 132 -17.10 4.45 0.81
C TYR A 132 -16.22 4.56 -0.42
N ILE A 133 -15.37 5.58 -0.51
CA ILE A 133 -14.45 5.71 -1.64
C ILE A 133 -13.47 4.53 -1.68
N MET A 134 -13.43 3.88 -2.83
CA MET A 134 -12.54 2.78 -3.15
C MET A 134 -11.84 3.07 -4.47
N ALA A 135 -10.59 2.63 -4.56
CA ALA A 135 -9.85 2.62 -5.80
C ALA A 135 -8.93 1.40 -5.83
N GLY A 136 -8.73 0.86 -7.02
CA GLY A 136 -7.98 -0.37 -7.25
C GLY A 136 -7.79 -0.63 -8.73
N ASP A 137 -6.86 -1.52 -9.05
CA ASP A 137 -6.46 -1.86 -10.42
C ASP A 137 -6.84 -3.29 -10.83
N PHE A 138 -7.47 -4.03 -9.94
CA PHE A 138 -7.78 -5.45 -10.09
C PHE A 138 -9.19 -5.73 -10.65
N MET A 139 -9.95 -4.69 -11.01
CA MET A 139 -11.35 -4.83 -11.46
C MET A 139 -11.52 -5.52 -12.81
N LYS A 140 -10.49 -5.51 -13.66
CA LYS A 140 -10.52 -6.11 -15.01
C LYS A 140 -9.74 -7.42 -15.03
N LEU A 141 -10.37 -8.51 -14.60
CA LEU A 141 -9.76 -9.84 -14.58
C LEU A 141 -9.07 -10.18 -15.91
N GLY A 142 -7.80 -10.58 -15.86
CA GLY A 142 -7.03 -11.01 -17.04
C GLY A 142 -6.57 -9.89 -17.98
N ALA A 143 -6.72 -8.61 -17.64
CA ALA A 143 -6.21 -7.52 -18.47
C ALA A 143 -4.68 -7.39 -18.36
N ASP A 144 -4.01 -7.25 -19.52
CA ASP A 144 -2.55 -7.02 -19.60
C ASP A 144 -2.11 -5.70 -18.95
N ASN A 145 -3.01 -4.72 -18.87
CA ASN A 145 -2.74 -3.41 -18.27
C ASN A 145 -3.82 -3.07 -17.23
N MET A 146 -3.55 -3.50 -15.99
CA MET A 146 -4.32 -3.16 -14.80
C MET A 146 -4.09 -1.68 -14.43
N GLN A 147 -5.13 -0.86 -14.60
CA GLN A 147 -5.09 0.58 -14.31
C GLN A 147 -5.75 0.84 -12.96
N TYR A 148 -5.04 1.56 -12.09
CA TYR A 148 -5.58 1.97 -10.80
C TYR A 148 -6.65 3.02 -11.00
N ASP A 149 -7.88 2.67 -10.68
CA ASP A 149 -9.05 3.50 -10.97
C ASP A 149 -10.05 3.51 -9.80
N GLU A 150 -10.95 4.48 -9.80
CA GLU A 150 -12.03 4.54 -8.83
C GLU A 150 -13.01 3.37 -9.01
N ILE A 151 -13.54 2.90 -7.89
CA ILE A 151 -14.51 1.80 -7.83
C ILE A 151 -15.80 2.38 -7.24
N THR A 152 -16.81 2.54 -8.08
CA THR A 152 -18.13 3.08 -7.69
C THR A 152 -19.20 1.99 -7.56
N ASP A 153 -19.04 0.85 -8.25
CA ASP A 153 -19.97 -0.28 -8.17
C ASP A 153 -19.50 -1.31 -7.13
N GLU A 154 -20.20 -1.32 -6.00
CA GLU A 154 -19.89 -2.17 -4.87
C GLU A 154 -20.24 -3.65 -5.11
N ASN A 155 -21.26 -3.92 -5.92
CA ASN A 155 -21.62 -5.28 -6.30
C ASN A 155 -20.59 -5.85 -7.27
N ALA A 156 -20.06 -5.01 -8.17
CA ALA A 156 -18.99 -5.41 -9.08
C ALA A 156 -17.72 -5.78 -8.30
N VAL A 157 -17.27 -4.94 -7.36
CA VAL A 157 -16.06 -5.25 -6.58
C VAL A 157 -16.25 -6.46 -5.69
N PHE A 158 -17.45 -6.67 -5.15
CA PHE A 158 -17.76 -7.86 -4.36
C PHE A 158 -17.55 -9.14 -5.19
N LYS A 159 -18.15 -9.22 -6.39
CA LYS A 159 -18.01 -10.36 -7.31
C LYS A 159 -16.56 -10.60 -7.72
N VAL A 160 -15.83 -9.53 -8.03
CA VAL A 160 -14.40 -9.61 -8.39
C VAL A 160 -13.57 -10.17 -7.23
N MET A 161 -13.82 -9.71 -6.00
CA MET A 161 -13.11 -10.18 -4.81
C MET A 161 -13.44 -11.65 -4.49
N GLU A 162 -14.70 -12.08 -4.67
CA GLU A 162 -15.09 -13.49 -4.55
C GLU A 162 -14.35 -14.36 -5.56
N SER A 163 -14.28 -13.95 -6.83
CA SER A 163 -13.52 -14.66 -7.86
C SER A 163 -12.05 -14.82 -7.47
N TYR A 164 -11.40 -13.75 -6.96
CA TYR A 164 -10.01 -13.86 -6.50
C TYR A 164 -9.84 -14.80 -5.30
N LEU A 165 -10.82 -14.85 -4.39
CA LEU A 165 -10.77 -15.75 -3.25
C LEU A 165 -10.97 -17.22 -3.68
N GLU A 166 -11.89 -17.46 -4.62
CA GLU A 166 -12.09 -18.77 -5.24
C GLU A 166 -10.82 -19.25 -5.95
N ASP A 167 -10.22 -18.41 -6.79
CA ASP A 167 -8.97 -18.70 -7.48
C ASP A 167 -7.83 -18.98 -6.50
N TYR A 168 -7.71 -18.18 -5.43
CA TYR A 168 -6.71 -18.43 -4.38
C TYR A 168 -6.93 -19.81 -3.73
N ASN A 169 -8.16 -20.12 -3.36
CA ASN A 169 -8.52 -21.37 -2.69
C ASN A 169 -8.32 -22.60 -3.59
N ALA A 170 -8.54 -22.47 -4.89
CA ALA A 170 -8.31 -23.52 -5.88
C ALA A 170 -6.82 -23.82 -6.11
N ASN A 171 -5.95 -22.82 -5.95
CA ASN A 171 -4.51 -22.92 -6.28
C ASN A 171 -3.59 -23.04 -5.05
N THR A 172 -4.13 -23.24 -3.85
CA THR A 172 -3.36 -23.33 -2.61
C THR A 172 -3.65 -24.61 -1.84
N ASN A 173 -2.64 -25.11 -1.12
CA ASN A 173 -2.81 -26.23 -0.19
C ASN A 173 -3.35 -25.78 1.19
N LYS A 174 -3.50 -24.46 1.40
CA LYS A 174 -3.98 -23.86 2.66
C LYS A 174 -5.12 -22.86 2.36
N PRO A 175 -6.33 -23.36 1.98
CA PRO A 175 -7.46 -22.49 1.63
C PRO A 175 -7.93 -21.65 2.82
N MET A 176 -8.51 -20.49 2.52
CA MET A 176 -9.05 -19.54 3.50
C MET A 176 -10.58 -19.56 3.46
N ASN A 177 -11.21 -19.84 4.60
CA ASN A 177 -12.64 -19.63 4.79
C ASN A 177 -12.90 -18.17 5.20
N LEU A 178 -12.71 -17.26 4.25
CA LEU A 178 -12.86 -15.82 4.46
C LEU A 178 -14.24 -15.37 4.01
N VAL A 179 -15.02 -14.78 4.94
CA VAL A 179 -16.29 -14.13 4.58
C VAL A 179 -15.97 -12.70 4.14
N LEU A 180 -16.26 -12.39 2.88
CA LEU A 180 -16.10 -11.05 2.33
C LEU A 180 -17.32 -10.19 2.68
N PHE A 181 -17.05 -9.02 3.23
CA PHE A 181 -18.01 -7.94 3.46
C PHE A 181 -17.31 -6.63 3.14
N LEU A 182 -18.07 -5.54 2.95
CA LEU A 182 -17.50 -4.30 2.42
C LEU A 182 -16.27 -3.79 3.18
N PHE A 183 -16.28 -3.85 4.51
CA PHE A 183 -15.13 -3.42 5.32
C PHE A 183 -13.88 -4.30 5.05
N ALA A 184 -14.05 -5.61 4.89
CA ALA A 184 -12.96 -6.50 4.49
C ALA A 184 -12.43 -6.13 3.09
N ILE A 185 -13.32 -5.84 2.14
CA ILE A 185 -12.97 -5.41 0.78
C ILE A 185 -12.18 -4.10 0.82
N HIS A 186 -12.63 -3.09 1.56
CA HIS A 186 -11.88 -1.84 1.74
C HIS A 186 -10.45 -2.10 2.25
N HIS A 187 -10.28 -3.05 3.17
CA HIS A 187 -8.96 -3.40 3.67
C HIS A 187 -8.10 -4.08 2.62
N VAL A 188 -8.65 -5.00 1.82
CA VAL A 188 -7.93 -5.58 0.67
C VAL A 188 -7.51 -4.49 -0.31
N CYS A 189 -8.40 -3.57 -0.70
CA CYS A 189 -8.08 -2.45 -1.58
C CYS A 189 -6.92 -1.60 -1.05
N ARG A 190 -6.93 -1.30 0.27
CA ARG A 190 -5.84 -0.55 0.93
C ARG A 190 -4.52 -1.31 0.87
N ILE A 191 -4.52 -2.61 1.14
CA ILE A 191 -3.31 -3.44 1.11
C ILE A 191 -2.76 -3.48 -0.32
N CYS A 192 -3.59 -3.79 -1.33
CA CYS A 192 -3.22 -3.77 -2.75
C CYS A 192 -2.56 -2.43 -3.14
N ARG A 193 -3.21 -1.30 -2.80
CA ARG A 193 -2.69 0.05 -3.05
C ARG A 193 -1.32 0.27 -2.43
N VAL A 194 -1.08 -0.20 -1.21
CA VAL A 194 0.22 0.00 -0.53
C VAL A 194 1.29 -0.88 -1.14
N ILE A 195 1.06 -2.19 -1.28
CA ILE A 195 2.11 -3.14 -1.72
C ILE A 195 2.54 -2.93 -3.17
N LYS A 196 1.69 -2.33 -4.00
CA LYS A 196 2.04 -1.95 -5.37
C LYS A 196 3.06 -0.79 -5.43
N GLN A 197 3.12 0.04 -4.40
CA GLN A 197 4.06 1.16 -4.37
C GLN A 197 5.50 0.69 -4.05
N PRO A 198 6.53 1.35 -4.59
CA PRO A 198 7.91 1.13 -4.18
C PRO A 198 8.07 1.37 -2.68
N GLY A 199 8.68 0.43 -1.95
CA GLY A 199 8.80 0.49 -0.49
C GLY A 199 7.47 0.37 0.27
N GLY A 200 6.44 -0.17 -0.39
CA GLY A 200 5.07 -0.31 0.12
C GLY A 200 4.89 -1.36 1.22
N ASN A 201 5.50 -1.17 2.38
CA ASN A 201 5.32 -2.06 3.53
C ASN A 201 4.02 -1.73 4.29
N VAL A 202 3.40 -2.75 4.90
CA VAL A 202 2.10 -2.60 5.57
C VAL A 202 2.19 -3.02 7.03
N LEU A 203 1.67 -2.18 7.92
CA LEU A 203 1.38 -2.52 9.31
C LEU A 203 -0.14 -2.68 9.48
N LEU A 204 -0.57 -3.90 9.77
CA LEU A 204 -1.96 -4.28 9.92
C LEU A 204 -2.29 -4.44 11.40
N VAL A 205 -2.92 -3.41 11.97
CA VAL A 205 -3.37 -3.41 13.36
C VAL A 205 -4.85 -3.76 13.42
N GLY A 206 -5.21 -4.66 14.32
CA GLY A 206 -6.61 -4.96 14.62
C GLY A 206 -6.73 -6.15 15.56
N VAL A 207 -7.87 -6.23 16.25
CA VAL A 207 -8.12 -7.30 17.24
C VAL A 207 -7.98 -8.71 16.65
N GLY A 208 -7.59 -9.67 17.49
CA GLY A 208 -7.60 -11.10 17.19
C GLY A 208 -8.88 -11.57 16.51
N GLY A 209 -8.71 -12.33 15.43
CA GLY A 209 -9.84 -12.86 14.64
C GLY A 209 -10.42 -11.90 13.60
N SER A 210 -9.97 -10.65 13.51
CA SER A 210 -10.43 -9.68 12.50
C SER A 210 -10.04 -9.99 11.05
N GLY A 211 -9.27 -11.07 10.82
CA GLY A 211 -8.93 -11.56 9.49
C GLY A 211 -7.79 -10.82 8.79
N ARG A 212 -7.06 -9.90 9.46
CA ARG A 212 -5.95 -9.10 8.87
C ARG A 212 -4.96 -9.93 8.07
N GLN A 213 -4.54 -11.07 8.61
CA GLN A 213 -3.61 -11.97 7.95
C GLN A 213 -4.19 -12.58 6.67
N SER A 214 -5.45 -13.02 6.70
CA SER A 214 -6.14 -13.58 5.53
C SER A 214 -6.36 -12.52 4.45
N LEU A 215 -6.71 -11.29 4.84
CA LEU A 215 -6.85 -10.16 3.91
C LEU A 215 -5.51 -9.79 3.26
N ALA A 216 -4.41 -9.86 4.00
CA ALA A 216 -3.07 -9.65 3.44
C ALA A 216 -2.69 -10.72 2.42
N LYS A 217 -3.00 -12.00 2.70
CA LYS A 217 -2.77 -13.11 1.78
C LYS A 217 -3.60 -12.98 0.51
N LEU A 218 -4.88 -12.61 0.64
CA LEU A 218 -5.74 -12.35 -0.51
C LEU A 218 -5.20 -11.19 -1.37
N ALA A 219 -4.85 -10.06 -0.75
CA ALA A 219 -4.27 -8.92 -1.44
C ALA A 219 -2.94 -9.27 -2.14
N ALA A 220 -2.08 -10.07 -1.49
CA ALA A 220 -0.86 -10.59 -2.09
C ALA A 220 -1.16 -11.42 -3.34
N SER A 221 -2.17 -12.29 -3.28
CA SER A 221 -2.60 -13.10 -4.43
C SER A 221 -3.08 -12.24 -5.59
N ILE A 222 -3.91 -11.22 -5.32
CA ILE A 222 -4.42 -10.27 -6.32
C ILE A 222 -3.27 -9.57 -7.05
N GLU A 223 -2.26 -9.11 -6.30
CA GLU A 223 -1.10 -8.38 -6.85
C GLU A 223 0.04 -9.30 -7.33
N MET A 224 -0.20 -10.62 -7.39
CA MET A 224 0.75 -11.67 -7.76
C MET A 224 2.05 -11.70 -6.93
N PHE A 225 1.93 -11.40 -5.63
CA PHE A 225 2.98 -11.61 -4.64
C PHE A 225 2.93 -13.04 -4.08
N SER A 226 4.08 -13.70 -4.08
CA SER A 226 4.25 -14.93 -3.30
C SER A 226 4.35 -14.61 -1.81
N VAL A 227 3.59 -15.29 -0.96
CA VAL A 227 3.62 -15.07 0.49
C VAL A 227 4.66 -15.98 1.13
N SER A 228 5.60 -15.40 1.87
CA SER A 228 6.54 -16.12 2.72
C SER A 228 6.22 -15.83 4.18
N GLN A 229 6.02 -16.86 4.98
CA GLN A 229 5.69 -16.78 6.40
C GLN A 229 6.59 -17.73 7.18
N VAL A 230 7.09 -17.29 8.34
CA VAL A 230 7.90 -18.13 9.22
C VAL A 230 7.02 -19.15 9.94
N GLU A 231 7.49 -20.39 10.06
CA GLU A 231 6.84 -21.46 10.81
C GLU A 231 7.62 -21.72 12.11
N LEU A 232 7.06 -21.28 13.24
CA LEU A 232 7.75 -21.37 14.52
C LEU A 232 7.72 -22.78 15.10
N THR A 233 8.90 -23.37 15.28
CA THR A 233 9.09 -24.58 16.08
C THR A 233 9.52 -24.23 17.50
N LYS A 234 9.55 -25.22 18.42
CA LYS A 234 10.03 -24.98 19.80
C LYS A 234 11.49 -24.49 19.84
N SER A 235 12.34 -24.98 18.94
CA SER A 235 13.76 -24.64 18.83
C SER A 235 14.04 -23.42 17.95
N TYR A 236 13.02 -22.81 17.34
CA TYR A 236 13.20 -21.69 16.41
C TYR A 236 13.88 -20.49 17.10
N GLY A 237 15.08 -20.16 16.64
CA GLY A 237 15.95 -19.11 17.16
C GLY A 237 16.44 -18.15 16.08
N MET A 238 17.58 -17.50 16.34
CA MET A 238 18.15 -16.51 15.42
C MET A 238 18.72 -17.14 14.14
N THR A 239 19.18 -18.39 14.22
CA THR A 239 19.77 -19.09 13.08
C THR A 239 18.71 -19.40 12.04
N GLU A 240 17.58 -19.97 12.45
CA GLU A 240 16.45 -20.30 11.58
C GLU A 240 15.81 -19.03 11.02
N TRP A 241 15.66 -18.00 11.86
CA TRP A 241 15.19 -16.68 11.45
C TRP A 241 16.01 -16.07 10.32
N ARG A 242 17.33 -16.02 10.49
CA ARG A 242 18.23 -15.48 9.47
C ARG A 242 18.22 -16.31 8.21
N GLU A 243 18.05 -17.63 8.32
CA GLU A 243 17.89 -18.49 7.16
C GLU A 243 16.60 -18.20 6.38
N ASP A 244 15.47 -18.03 7.08
CA ASP A 244 14.21 -17.62 6.44
C ASP A 244 14.35 -16.27 5.71
N LEU A 245 15.02 -15.29 6.35
CA LEU A 245 15.30 -13.99 5.72
C LEU A 245 16.21 -14.11 4.49
N ARG A 246 17.24 -14.97 4.52
CA ARG A 246 18.06 -15.24 3.34
C ARG A 246 17.19 -15.76 2.20
N GLN A 247 16.36 -16.76 2.46
CA GLN A 247 15.50 -17.35 1.42
C GLN A 247 14.54 -16.32 0.83
N VAL A 248 13.95 -15.46 1.66
CA VAL A 248 13.07 -14.37 1.21
C VAL A 248 13.81 -13.38 0.32
N LEU A 249 14.99 -12.92 0.74
CA LEU A 249 15.80 -11.96 -0.03
C LEU A 249 16.31 -12.57 -1.34
N ARG A 250 16.74 -13.84 -1.34
CA ARG A 250 17.16 -14.53 -2.57
C ARG A 250 15.99 -14.67 -3.55
N LYS A 251 14.78 -14.99 -3.08
CA LYS A 251 13.58 -14.99 -3.94
C LYS A 251 13.29 -13.62 -4.54
N ALA A 252 13.39 -12.56 -3.73
CA ALA A 252 13.10 -11.19 -4.16
C ALA A 252 14.17 -10.63 -5.12
N GLY A 253 15.45 -10.78 -4.77
CA GLY A 253 16.56 -10.16 -5.49
C GLY A 253 17.24 -11.05 -6.54
N GLU A 254 17.44 -12.35 -6.29
CA GLU A 254 18.09 -13.25 -7.26
C GLU A 254 17.11 -13.80 -8.29
N LEU A 255 15.89 -14.14 -7.87
CA LEU A 255 14.88 -14.72 -8.76
C LEU A 255 13.93 -13.69 -9.37
N ASP A 256 14.05 -12.42 -8.96
CA ASP A 256 13.18 -11.32 -9.43
C ASP A 256 11.68 -11.63 -9.25
N LYS A 257 11.34 -12.23 -8.11
CA LYS A 257 9.96 -12.56 -7.76
C LYS A 257 9.41 -11.56 -6.76
N ARG A 258 8.16 -11.14 -6.95
CA ARG A 258 7.42 -10.36 -5.96
C ARG A 258 7.14 -11.22 -4.72
N VAL A 259 7.62 -10.79 -3.56
CA VAL A 259 7.50 -11.53 -2.30
C VAL A 259 6.87 -10.65 -1.23
N MET A 260 5.80 -11.13 -0.60
CA MET A 260 5.29 -10.57 0.64
C MET A 260 5.84 -11.40 1.80
N PHE A 261 6.68 -10.80 2.63
CA PHE A 261 7.07 -11.37 3.91
C PHE A 261 6.01 -11.03 4.96
N LEU A 262 5.23 -12.03 5.36
CA LEU A 262 4.15 -11.87 6.32
C LEU A 262 4.59 -12.36 7.69
N PHE A 263 4.57 -11.46 8.67
CA PHE A 263 5.07 -11.70 10.01
C PHE A 263 4.12 -11.12 11.05
N SER A 264 3.72 -11.92 12.04
CA SER A 264 2.84 -11.49 13.13
C SER A 264 3.63 -11.22 14.41
N ASP A 265 3.14 -10.27 15.20
CA ASP A 265 3.58 -10.00 16.57
C ASP A 265 3.62 -11.25 17.48
N THR A 266 2.64 -12.14 17.35
CA THR A 266 2.60 -13.44 18.06
C THR A 266 3.80 -14.33 17.73
N GLN A 267 4.52 -14.05 16.63
CA GLN A 267 5.69 -14.80 16.19
C GLN A 267 7.01 -14.20 16.69
N ILE A 268 6.98 -13.06 17.39
CA ILE A 268 8.18 -12.41 17.92
C ILE A 268 8.64 -13.14 19.19
N LYS A 269 9.73 -13.91 19.07
CA LYS A 269 10.37 -14.60 20.22
C LYS A 269 11.59 -13.87 20.78
N LYS A 270 12.25 -13.05 19.95
CA LYS A 270 13.51 -12.37 20.27
C LYS A 270 13.49 -10.96 19.69
N GLU A 271 14.04 -10.01 20.42
CA GLU A 271 14.14 -8.61 19.99
C GLU A 271 14.91 -8.46 18.66
N GLY A 272 15.93 -9.29 18.45
CA GLY A 272 16.72 -9.31 17.21
C GLY A 272 15.90 -9.57 15.94
N PHE A 273 14.72 -10.19 16.02
CA PHE A 273 13.85 -10.33 14.84
C PHE A 273 13.36 -8.96 14.35
N ILE A 274 13.04 -8.06 15.29
CA ILE A 274 12.54 -6.72 14.99
C ILE A 274 13.68 -5.82 14.51
N GLU A 275 14.89 -5.99 15.04
CA GLU A 275 16.08 -5.29 14.55
C GLU A 275 16.40 -5.65 13.09
N ASP A 276 16.34 -6.94 12.75
CA ASP A 276 16.54 -7.41 11.38
C ASP A 276 15.42 -6.89 10.45
N ILE A 277 14.14 -6.92 10.88
CA ILE A 277 13.03 -6.32 10.12
C ILE A 277 13.25 -4.81 9.91
N ASN A 278 13.65 -4.08 10.95
CA ASN A 278 13.91 -2.65 10.85
C ASN A 278 15.04 -2.35 9.86
N SER A 279 16.07 -3.20 9.80
CA SER A 279 17.14 -3.11 8.80
C SER A 279 16.57 -3.29 7.39
N LEU A 280 15.75 -4.33 7.16
CA LEU A 280 15.06 -4.54 5.88
C LEU A 280 14.19 -3.36 5.45
N LEU A 281 13.46 -2.74 6.38
CA LEU A 281 12.60 -1.60 6.08
C LEU A 281 13.38 -0.33 5.71
N ASN A 282 14.57 -0.14 6.27
CA ASN A 282 15.37 1.07 6.06
C ASN A 282 16.38 0.96 4.92
N THR A 283 17.09 -0.17 4.82
CA THR A 283 18.19 -0.37 3.86
C THR A 283 17.88 -1.46 2.84
N GLY A 284 16.86 -2.28 3.03
CA GLY A 284 16.56 -3.43 2.15
C GLY A 284 17.47 -4.63 2.37
N GLU A 285 18.33 -4.58 3.39
CA GLU A 285 19.26 -5.67 3.74
C GLU A 285 19.40 -5.83 5.25
N VAL A 286 19.85 -7.00 5.68
CA VAL A 286 20.24 -7.27 7.06
C VAL A 286 21.77 -7.36 7.12
N PRO A 287 22.45 -6.57 7.98
CA PRO A 287 23.90 -6.62 8.10
C PRO A 287 24.42 -8.01 8.47
N ASN A 288 25.51 -8.42 7.82
CA ASN A 288 26.17 -9.72 8.06
C ASN A 288 25.25 -10.94 7.88
N LEU A 289 24.21 -10.83 7.05
CA LEU A 289 23.31 -11.95 6.76
C LEU A 289 23.93 -12.95 5.77
N PHE A 290 24.61 -12.44 4.75
CA PHE A 290 25.26 -13.21 3.69
C PHE A 290 26.77 -13.25 3.91
N GLU A 291 27.35 -14.44 3.76
CA GLU A 291 28.80 -14.61 3.84
C GLU A 291 29.47 -14.26 2.49
N GLN A 292 30.80 -14.15 2.46
CA GLN A 292 31.52 -13.79 1.23
C GLN A 292 31.27 -14.76 0.06
N GLY A 293 31.05 -16.05 0.37
CA GLY A 293 30.66 -17.05 -0.61
C GLY A 293 29.28 -16.77 -1.22
N ASP A 294 28.29 -16.46 -0.37
CA ASP A 294 26.93 -16.11 -0.80
C ASP A 294 26.92 -14.85 -1.66
N VAL A 295 27.64 -13.80 -1.23
CA VAL A 295 27.74 -12.53 -1.97
C VAL A 295 28.32 -12.77 -3.37
N SER A 296 29.30 -13.67 -3.49
CA SER A 296 29.88 -14.02 -4.79
C SER A 296 28.87 -14.75 -5.68
N MET A 297 28.12 -15.71 -5.13
CA MET A 297 27.07 -16.42 -5.85
C MET A 297 25.92 -15.50 -6.27
N ILE A 298 25.45 -14.63 -5.37
CA ILE A 298 24.44 -13.60 -5.64
C ILE A 298 24.90 -12.72 -6.81
N ALA A 299 26.14 -12.24 -6.77
CA ALA A 299 26.69 -11.36 -7.79
C ALA A 299 26.71 -12.03 -9.18
N GLU A 300 27.05 -13.32 -9.27
CA GLU A 300 26.96 -14.08 -10.53
C GLU A 300 25.51 -14.19 -11.02
N ASN A 301 24.57 -14.51 -10.13
CA ASN A 301 23.16 -14.71 -10.48
C ASN A 301 22.47 -13.42 -10.97
N VAL A 302 22.82 -12.26 -10.40
CA VAL A 302 22.21 -10.98 -10.79
C VAL A 302 22.93 -10.29 -11.95
N ARG A 303 24.17 -10.68 -12.28
CA ARG A 303 25.00 -10.02 -13.30
C ARG A 303 24.30 -9.87 -14.65
N GLY A 304 23.58 -10.91 -15.08
CA GLY A 304 22.86 -10.89 -16.35
C GLY A 304 21.74 -9.83 -16.38
N ARG A 305 21.02 -9.63 -15.27
CA ARG A 305 20.00 -8.57 -15.15
C ARG A 305 20.64 -7.20 -14.99
N ALA A 306 21.65 -7.08 -14.13
CA ALA A 306 22.41 -5.84 -13.93
C ALA A 306 23.00 -5.30 -15.25
N LYS A 307 23.50 -6.17 -16.13
CA LYS A 307 23.94 -5.81 -17.48
C LYS A 307 22.84 -5.20 -18.33
N ARG A 308 21.65 -5.80 -18.34
CA ARG A 308 20.49 -5.29 -19.11
C ARG A 308 20.04 -3.92 -18.63
N ASP A 309 20.17 -3.66 -17.33
CA ASP A 309 19.83 -2.37 -16.71
C ASP A 309 20.97 -1.34 -16.79
N GLY A 310 22.08 -1.66 -17.45
CA GLY A 310 23.24 -0.76 -17.60
C GLY A 310 24.03 -0.55 -16.31
N ARG A 311 23.93 -1.47 -15.34
CA ARG A 311 24.55 -1.42 -14.01
C ARG A 311 25.59 -2.52 -13.81
N GLU A 312 26.41 -2.78 -14.83
CA GLU A 312 27.55 -3.70 -14.69
C GLU A 312 28.59 -3.14 -13.71
N GLY A 313 29.31 -4.03 -13.03
CA GLY A 313 30.35 -3.58 -12.13
C GLY A 313 31.04 -4.67 -11.32
N THR A 314 31.77 -4.21 -10.32
CA THR A 314 32.42 -5.02 -9.30
C THR A 314 31.41 -5.84 -8.49
N ARG A 315 31.89 -6.84 -7.73
CA ARG A 315 31.04 -7.66 -6.85
C ARG A 315 30.22 -6.81 -5.88
N ALA A 316 30.82 -5.75 -5.32
CA ALA A 316 30.11 -4.83 -4.42
C ALA A 316 28.97 -4.08 -5.13
N GLN A 317 29.19 -3.64 -6.38
CA GLN A 317 28.14 -2.97 -7.17
C GLN A 317 27.02 -3.93 -7.57
N LEU A 318 27.34 -5.18 -7.87
CA LEU A 318 26.34 -6.22 -8.16
C LEU A 318 25.54 -6.60 -6.92
N PHE A 319 26.17 -6.61 -5.74
CA PHE A 319 25.46 -6.82 -4.48
C PHE A 319 24.54 -5.64 -4.15
N ALA A 320 24.98 -4.40 -4.37
CA ALA A 320 24.11 -3.23 -4.24
C ALA A 320 22.91 -3.30 -5.21
N TYR A 321 23.13 -3.76 -6.45
CA TYR A 321 22.03 -4.03 -7.39
C TYR A 321 21.06 -5.09 -6.85
N PHE A 322 21.56 -6.17 -6.24
CA PHE A 322 20.72 -7.16 -5.56
C PHE A 322 19.87 -6.55 -4.44
N VAL A 323 20.42 -5.64 -3.64
CA VAL A 323 19.67 -4.93 -2.58
C VAL A 323 18.58 -4.05 -3.18
N ASP A 324 18.86 -3.34 -4.28
CA ASP A 324 17.85 -2.56 -5.01
C ASP A 324 16.71 -3.44 -5.54
N GLU A 325 17.02 -4.62 -6.09
CA GLU A 325 16.01 -5.59 -6.52
C GLU A 325 15.20 -6.12 -5.34
N CYS A 326 15.85 -6.40 -4.19
CA CYS A 326 15.15 -6.76 -2.96
C CYS A 326 14.15 -5.67 -2.55
N GLN A 327 14.55 -4.40 -2.50
CA GLN A 327 13.64 -3.29 -2.17
C GLN A 327 12.49 -3.15 -3.18
N ARG A 328 12.75 -3.42 -4.46
CA ARG A 328 11.73 -3.35 -5.52
C ARG A 328 10.68 -4.45 -5.36
N ASN A 329 11.09 -5.66 -5.00
CA ASN A 329 10.26 -6.85 -5.07
C ASN A 329 9.74 -7.36 -3.72
N LEU A 330 10.39 -6.99 -2.60
CA LEU A 330 10.00 -7.40 -1.26
C LEU A 330 9.02 -6.40 -0.64
N ARG A 331 7.95 -6.92 -0.02
CA ARG A 331 7.02 -6.17 0.83
C ARG A 331 6.90 -6.86 2.18
N VAL A 332 7.10 -6.12 3.25
CA VAL A 332 6.92 -6.61 4.62
C VAL A 332 5.49 -6.27 5.06
N ALA A 333 4.75 -7.29 5.47
CA ALA A 333 3.42 -7.16 6.06
C ALA A 333 3.49 -7.59 7.53
N LEU A 334 3.44 -6.62 8.44
CA LEU A 334 3.41 -6.85 9.87
C LEU A 334 1.95 -6.92 10.35
N VAL A 335 1.58 -8.01 11.03
CA VAL A 335 0.24 -8.18 11.59
C VAL A 335 0.34 -8.07 13.11
N CYS A 336 -0.33 -7.08 13.69
CA CYS A 336 -0.39 -6.85 15.13
C CYS A 336 -1.82 -7.09 15.61
N VAL A 337 -1.96 -7.97 16.60
CA VAL A 337 -3.22 -8.59 17.01
C VAL A 337 -3.69 -8.13 18.38
#